data_AF-A0A078FKP4-F1
#
_entry.id   AF-A0A078FKP4-F1
#
_cell.length_a   1.000
_cell.length_b   1.000
_cell.length_c   1.000
_cell.angle_alpha   90.00
_cell.angle_beta   90.00
_cell.angle_gamma   90.00
#
_symmetry.space_group_name_H-M   'P 1'
#
loop_
_entity.id
_entity.type
_entity.pdbx_description
1 polymer ?
#
loop_
_entity_poly.entity_id
_entity_poly.type
_entity_poly.pdbx_seq_one_letter_code
_entity_poly.pdbx_strand_id
1 'polypeptide(L)'
;MPENEFDKALTEAIEGILYRHVKPRFLWKLQRWMGLGIEKKMLEADDIFYRVCAKYISAKREEVRLQGINHQSPSGEGEDLLTSYIKLDTTQYETLNPSDDRFLKDVILSYIVAGRDTIASALTWFFWILSENPNVTAKIRQEINKNLQKSKTGQEKSSLDPSELNKLVYLHAALYESMRLYPPAPFERTMKAVWGEDASEFKPERWA
;
A
#
# COMPACT_ATOMS: atom_id res chain seq x y z
N MET A 1 6.79 -15.44 -13.98
CA MET A 1 5.77 -14.50 -14.48
C MET A 1 6.45 -13.57 -15.46
N PRO A 2 5.89 -13.29 -16.65
CA PRO A 2 6.45 -12.24 -17.50
C PRO A 2 6.41 -10.91 -16.73
N GLU A 3 7.50 -10.15 -16.76
CA GLU A 3 7.58 -8.83 -16.12
C GLU A 3 6.51 -7.92 -16.73
N ASN A 4 5.58 -7.44 -15.90
CA ASN A 4 4.64 -6.40 -16.29
C ASN A 4 5.44 -5.10 -16.47
N GLU A 5 5.28 -4.43 -17.62
CA GLU A 5 5.96 -3.16 -17.91
C GLU A 5 5.77 -2.13 -16.79
N PHE A 6 4.61 -2.14 -16.14
CA PHE A 6 4.29 -1.28 -15.01
C PHE A 6 5.14 -1.60 -13.77
N ASP A 7 5.32 -2.87 -13.43
CA ASP A 7 6.13 -3.29 -12.28
C ASP A 7 7.61 -2.92 -12.46
N LYS A 8 8.11 -3.07 -13.70
CA LYS A 8 9.47 -2.64 -14.05
C LYS A 8 9.62 -1.12 -13.92
N ALA A 9 8.69 -0.36 -14.50
CA ALA A 9 8.68 1.10 -14.39
C ALA A 9 8.63 1.56 -12.91
N LEU A 10 7.82 0.89 -12.08
CA LEU A 10 7.71 1.16 -10.64
C LEU A 10 9.05 0.95 -9.93
N THR A 11 9.70 -0.18 -10.20
CA THR A 11 11.01 -0.50 -9.61
C THR A 11 12.06 0.54 -10.01
N GLU A 12 12.14 0.89 -11.30
CA GLU A 12 13.08 1.89 -11.81
C GLU A 12 12.82 3.30 -11.23
N ALA A 13 11.56 3.66 -11.01
CA ALA A 13 11.18 4.93 -10.39
C ALA A 13 11.60 4.98 -8.91
N ILE A 14 11.37 3.91 -8.15
CA ILE A 14 11.75 3.82 -6.72
C ILE A 14 13.28 3.87 -6.58
N GLU A 15 14.01 3.11 -7.40
CA GLU A 15 15.48 3.18 -7.44
C GLU A 15 15.98 4.60 -7.74
N GLY A 16 15.32 5.29 -8.67
CA GLY A 16 15.63 6.68 -9.00
C GLY A 16 15.36 7.66 -7.87
N ILE A 17 14.25 7.49 -7.14
CA ILE A 17 13.93 8.30 -5.96
C ILE A 17 14.99 8.08 -4.88
N LEU A 18 15.37 6.84 -4.58
CA LEU A 18 16.42 6.53 -3.61
C LEU A 18 17.78 7.10 -4.04
N TYR A 19 18.12 6.99 -5.32
CA TYR A 19 19.34 7.57 -5.88
C TYR A 19 19.41 9.09 -5.66
N ARG A 20 18.30 9.81 -5.87
CA ARG A 20 18.21 11.26 -5.63
C ARG A 20 18.37 11.65 -4.16
N HIS A 21 18.01 10.77 -3.21
CA HIS A 21 18.20 11.02 -1.78
C HIS A 21 19.68 10.89 -1.36
N VAL A 22 20.45 10.02 -2.01
CA VAL A 22 21.86 9.78 -1.68
C VAL A 22 22.80 10.72 -2.44
N LYS A 23 22.45 11.11 -3.67
CA LYS A 23 23.33 11.91 -4.54
C LYS A 23 23.05 13.41 -4.46
N PRO A 24 24.10 14.27 -4.45
CA PRO A 24 23.94 15.71 -4.52
C PRO A 24 23.08 16.18 -5.70
N ARG A 25 22.31 17.25 -5.46
CA ARG A 25 21.34 17.78 -6.43
C ARG A 25 21.90 18.07 -7.82
N PHE A 26 23.15 18.48 -7.92
CA PHE A 26 23.77 18.81 -9.21
C PHE A 26 24.06 17.57 -10.07
N LEU A 27 24.40 16.43 -9.45
CA LEU A 27 24.80 15.20 -10.18
C LEU A 27 23.62 14.58 -10.91
N TRP A 28 22.49 14.39 -10.22
CA TRP A 28 21.32 13.80 -10.86
C TRP A 28 20.67 14.76 -11.86
N LYS A 29 20.72 16.09 -11.63
CA LYS A 29 20.27 17.08 -12.63
C LYS A 29 21.10 17.01 -13.90
N LEU A 30 22.42 16.89 -13.78
CA LEU A 30 23.32 16.73 -14.93
C LEU A 30 23.00 15.44 -15.69
N GLN A 31 22.82 14.33 -14.97
CA GLN A 31 22.46 13.04 -15.57
C GLN A 31 21.12 13.09 -16.32
N ARG A 32 20.11 13.79 -15.75
CA ARG A 32 18.82 14.04 -16.39
C ARG A 32 18.96 14.89 -17.65
N TRP A 33 19.77 15.96 -17.59
CA TRP A 33 20.02 16.83 -18.74
C TRP A 33 20.71 16.09 -19.89
N MET A 34 21.68 15.22 -19.57
CA MET A 34 22.35 14.38 -20.56
C MET A 34 21.50 13.21 -21.06
N GLY A 35 20.36 12.91 -20.42
CA GLY A 35 19.49 11.79 -20.77
C GLY A 35 20.17 10.43 -20.57
N LEU A 36 20.97 10.27 -19.52
CA LEU A 36 21.74 9.05 -19.26
C LEU A 36 21.36 8.39 -17.92
N GLY A 37 21.80 7.15 -17.75
CA GLY A 37 21.73 6.43 -16.47
C GLY A 37 20.32 6.28 -15.89
N ILE A 38 20.22 6.35 -14.56
CA ILE A 38 18.99 6.16 -13.79
C ILE A 38 17.93 7.22 -14.13
N GLU A 39 18.33 8.43 -14.50
CA GLU A 39 17.37 9.51 -14.80
C GLU A 39 16.70 9.31 -16.17
N LYS A 40 17.41 8.69 -17.13
CA LYS A 40 16.79 8.23 -18.38
C LYS A 40 15.70 7.19 -18.10
N LYS A 41 16.02 6.18 -17.27
CA LYS A 41 15.05 5.15 -16.87
C LYS A 41 13.83 5.74 -16.17
N MET A 42 14.04 6.73 -15.29
CA MET A 42 12.92 7.44 -14.64
C MET A 42 12.01 8.16 -15.63
N LEU A 43 12.56 8.74 -16.71
CA LEU A 43 11.76 9.38 -17.76
C LEU A 43 10.97 8.34 -18.57
N GLU A 44 11.59 7.21 -18.91
CA GLU A 44 10.92 6.08 -19.58
C GLU A 44 9.80 5.49 -18.69
N ALA A 45 10.06 5.33 -17.40
CA ALA A 45 9.08 4.90 -16.42
C ALA A 45 7.90 5.89 -16.31
N ASP A 46 8.15 7.20 -16.33
CA ASP A 46 7.09 8.22 -16.29
C ASP A 46 6.16 8.15 -17.52
N ASP A 47 6.71 7.90 -18.71
CA ASP A 47 5.91 7.68 -19.92
C ASP A 47 5.03 6.42 -19.81
N ILE A 48 5.60 5.32 -19.31
CA ILE A 48 4.86 4.08 -19.04
C ILE A 48 3.72 4.34 -18.05
N PHE A 49 4.00 5.03 -16.94
CA PHE A 49 2.97 5.37 -15.96
C PHE A 49 1.87 6.24 -16.55
N TYR A 50 2.23 7.28 -17.30
CA TYR A 50 1.26 8.15 -17.95
C TYR A 50 0.36 7.34 -18.89
N ARG A 51 0.96 6.51 -19.75
CA ARG A 51 0.24 5.66 -20.71
C ARG A 51 -0.71 4.68 -20.02
N VAL A 52 -0.25 4.01 -18.95
CA VAL A 52 -1.04 3.03 -18.22
C VAL A 52 -2.15 3.72 -17.44
N CYS A 53 -1.84 4.75 -16.64
CA CYS A 53 -2.82 5.46 -15.83
C CYS A 53 -3.87 6.18 -16.69
N ALA A 54 -3.50 6.75 -17.84
CA ALA A 54 -4.44 7.41 -18.74
C ALA A 54 -5.56 6.47 -19.20
N LYS A 55 -5.24 5.19 -19.46
CA LYS A 55 -6.27 4.18 -19.81
C LYS A 55 -7.25 3.97 -18.66
N TYR A 56 -6.74 3.81 -17.43
CA TYR A 56 -7.58 3.62 -16.24
C TYR A 56 -8.41 4.86 -15.92
N ILE A 57 -7.82 6.05 -15.97
CA ILE A 57 -8.49 7.33 -15.73
C ILE A 57 -9.61 7.53 -16.76
N SER A 58 -9.33 7.32 -18.05
CA SER A 58 -10.34 7.46 -19.10
C SER A 58 -11.49 6.48 -18.92
N ALA A 59 -11.19 5.20 -18.63
CA ALA A 59 -12.22 4.21 -18.37
C ALA A 59 -13.07 4.58 -17.15
N LYS A 60 -12.42 5.08 -16.09
CA LYS A 60 -13.10 5.43 -14.84
C LYS A 60 -13.96 6.69 -14.96
N ARG A 61 -13.49 7.71 -15.70
CA ARG A 61 -14.29 8.90 -16.02
C ARG A 61 -15.57 8.53 -16.78
N GLU A 62 -15.47 7.59 -17.72
CA GLU A 62 -16.64 7.12 -18.46
C GLU A 62 -17.62 6.38 -17.54
N GLU A 63 -17.12 5.52 -16.65
CA GLU A 63 -17.94 4.85 -15.64
C GLU A 63 -18.70 5.86 -14.75
N VAL A 64 -18.00 6.87 -14.22
CA VAL A 64 -18.61 7.92 -13.39
C VAL A 64 -19.66 8.72 -14.16
N ARG A 65 -19.41 9.01 -15.45
CA ARG A 65 -20.36 9.71 -16.31
C ARG A 65 -21.64 8.89 -16.53
N LEU A 66 -21.50 7.58 -16.74
CA LEU A 66 -22.63 6.67 -16.98
C LEU A 66 -23.46 6.42 -15.73
N GLN A 67 -22.83 6.31 -14.56
CA GLN A 67 -23.53 6.10 -13.28
C GLN A 67 -24.17 7.39 -12.74
N GLY A 68 -23.67 8.56 -13.14
CA GLY A 68 -24.10 9.85 -12.61
C GLY A 68 -23.48 10.16 -11.25
N ILE A 69 -23.34 11.45 -10.92
CA ILE A 69 -22.63 11.92 -9.71
C ILE A 69 -23.26 11.36 -8.41
N ASN A 70 -24.56 11.08 -8.43
CA ASN A 70 -25.37 10.70 -7.25
C ASN A 70 -25.61 9.19 -7.06
N HIS A 71 -24.97 8.29 -7.82
CA HIS A 71 -25.16 6.88 -7.58
C HIS A 71 -24.38 6.44 -6.33
N GLN A 72 -25.07 6.30 -5.20
CA GLN A 72 -24.63 5.43 -4.11
C GLN A 72 -24.65 4.00 -4.67
N SER A 73 -23.52 3.28 -4.56
CA SER A 73 -23.45 1.89 -4.99
C SER A 73 -24.62 1.09 -4.40
N PRO A 74 -25.36 0.30 -5.18
CA PRO A 74 -26.51 -0.47 -4.70
C PRO A 74 -26.11 -1.51 -3.62
N SER A 75 -24.81 -1.79 -3.45
CA SER A 75 -24.24 -2.72 -2.48
C SER A 75 -23.86 -2.11 -1.13
N GLY A 76 -23.97 -0.79 -0.92
CA GLY A 76 -23.45 -0.15 0.29
C GLY A 76 -21.91 -0.13 0.37
N GLU A 77 -21.21 -0.52 -0.70
CA GLU A 77 -19.77 -0.34 -0.82
C GLU A 77 -19.46 1.14 -1.09
N GLY A 78 -18.55 1.70 -0.28
CA GLY A 78 -18.06 3.06 -0.47
C GLY A 78 -17.46 3.26 -1.87
N GLU A 79 -17.42 4.52 -2.32
CA GLU A 79 -16.79 4.86 -3.60
C GLU A 79 -15.30 4.50 -3.59
N ASP A 80 -14.79 3.97 -4.70
CA ASP A 80 -13.36 3.78 -4.83
C ASP A 80 -12.62 5.13 -4.85
N LEU A 81 -11.37 5.09 -4.42
CA LEU A 81 -10.55 6.27 -4.24
C LEU A 81 -10.44 7.15 -5.49
N LEU A 82 -10.27 6.54 -6.67
CA LEU A 82 -10.17 7.29 -7.93
C LEU A 82 -11.49 7.97 -8.27
N THR A 83 -12.62 7.31 -8.04
CA THR A 83 -13.95 7.93 -8.12
C THR A 83 -14.05 9.13 -7.19
N SER A 84 -13.65 8.99 -5.93
CA SER A 84 -13.70 10.10 -4.96
C SER A 84 -12.87 11.30 -5.40
N TYR A 85 -11.67 11.08 -5.97
CA TYR A 85 -10.87 12.18 -6.54
C TYR A 85 -11.51 12.79 -7.80
N ILE A 86 -12.09 11.98 -8.70
CA ILE A 86 -12.77 12.48 -9.90
C ILE A 86 -13.99 13.34 -9.56
N LYS A 87 -14.76 12.95 -8.54
CA LYS A 87 -15.96 13.67 -8.07
C LYS A 87 -15.66 14.86 -7.16
N LEU A 88 -14.40 15.09 -6.81
CA LEU A 88 -14.02 16.09 -5.83
C LEU A 88 -14.43 17.50 -6.26
N ASP A 89 -15.07 18.23 -5.34
CA ASP A 89 -15.43 19.63 -5.54
C ASP A 89 -14.18 20.52 -5.40
N THR A 90 -13.82 21.17 -6.50
CA THR A 90 -12.64 22.03 -6.61
C THR A 90 -12.82 23.39 -5.97
N THR A 91 -14.06 23.77 -5.62
CA THR A 91 -14.34 25.06 -4.98
C THR A 91 -13.80 25.16 -3.55
N GLN A 92 -13.61 24.02 -2.88
CA GLN A 92 -13.11 23.96 -1.50
C GLN A 92 -11.59 23.74 -1.41
N TYR A 93 -10.94 23.34 -2.51
CA TYR A 93 -9.54 22.94 -2.54
C TYR A 93 -8.82 23.42 -3.81
N GLU A 94 -8.42 24.70 -3.84
CA GLU A 94 -7.81 25.35 -5.00
C GLU A 94 -6.54 24.65 -5.53
N THR A 95 -5.83 23.88 -4.70
CA THR A 95 -4.63 23.15 -5.10
C THR A 95 -4.91 21.82 -5.81
N LEU A 96 -6.15 21.31 -5.76
CA LEU A 96 -6.52 20.02 -6.32
C LEU A 96 -7.14 20.21 -7.70
N ASN A 97 -6.65 19.46 -8.69
CA ASN A 97 -7.11 19.58 -10.07
C ASN A 97 -7.52 18.21 -10.63
N PRO A 98 -8.70 17.68 -10.27
CA PRO A 98 -9.19 16.41 -10.77
C PRO A 98 -9.53 16.42 -12.27
N SER A 99 -9.52 17.60 -12.92
CA SER A 99 -9.63 17.70 -14.39
C SER A 99 -8.31 17.41 -15.11
N ASP A 100 -7.16 17.51 -14.43
CA ASP A 100 -5.85 17.19 -14.99
C ASP A 100 -5.51 15.72 -14.76
N ASP A 101 -5.37 14.95 -15.84
CA ASP A 101 -5.00 13.55 -15.78
C ASP A 101 -3.60 13.33 -15.20
N ARG A 102 -2.70 14.33 -15.25
CA ARG A 102 -1.41 14.25 -14.56
C ARG A 102 -1.57 14.23 -13.05
N PHE A 103 -2.48 15.06 -12.51
CA PHE A 103 -2.80 15.04 -11.09
C PHE A 103 -3.36 13.68 -10.68
N LEU A 104 -4.32 13.13 -11.43
CA LEU A 104 -4.89 11.81 -11.15
C LEU A 104 -3.85 10.69 -11.27
N LYS A 105 -2.93 10.76 -12.25
CA LYS A 105 -1.78 9.84 -12.36
C LYS A 105 -0.93 9.90 -11.10
N ASP A 106 -0.55 11.10 -10.64
CA ASP A 106 0.29 11.27 -9.46
C ASP A 106 -0.40 10.75 -8.19
N VAL A 107 -1.73 10.92 -8.08
CA VAL A 107 -2.54 10.31 -7.01
C VAL A 107 -2.47 8.78 -7.07
N ILE A 108 -2.78 8.17 -8.23
CA ILE A 108 -2.73 6.71 -8.42
C ILE A 108 -1.34 6.17 -8.06
N LEU A 109 -0.28 6.79 -8.58
CA LEU A 109 1.09 6.37 -8.31
C LEU A 109 1.44 6.49 -6.83
N SER A 110 1.02 7.56 -6.16
CA SER A 110 1.28 7.76 -4.73
C SER A 110 0.71 6.61 -3.89
N TYR A 111 -0.53 6.17 -4.18
CA TYR A 111 -1.15 5.05 -3.46
C TYR A 111 -0.51 3.70 -3.81
N ILE A 112 -0.15 3.47 -5.08
CA ILE A 112 0.51 2.22 -5.50
C ILE A 112 1.89 2.10 -4.85
N VAL A 113 2.70 3.17 -4.89
CA VAL A 113 4.02 3.20 -4.27
C VAL A 113 3.90 2.98 -2.76
N ALA A 114 2.95 3.66 -2.11
CA ALA A 114 2.73 3.54 -0.68
C ALA A 114 2.26 2.15 -0.26
N GLY A 115 1.41 1.49 -1.05
CA GLY A 115 0.74 0.24 -0.67
C GLY A 115 1.44 -1.04 -1.12
N ARG A 116 2.08 -1.07 -2.29
CA ARG A 116 2.58 -2.34 -2.87
C ARG A 116 3.75 -2.91 -2.06
N ASP A 117 4.85 -2.18 -1.99
CA ASP A 117 6.11 -2.71 -1.47
C ASP A 117 6.11 -2.71 0.07
N THR A 118 5.41 -1.77 0.71
CA THR A 118 5.29 -1.72 2.18
C THR A 118 4.48 -2.90 2.71
N ILE A 119 3.33 -3.21 2.11
CA ILE A 119 2.49 -4.36 2.50
C ILE A 119 3.22 -5.66 2.18
N ALA A 120 3.85 -5.76 1.01
CA ALA A 120 4.65 -6.94 0.66
C ALA A 120 5.75 -7.20 1.70
N SER A 121 6.53 -6.17 2.06
CA SER A 121 7.57 -6.28 3.08
C SER A 121 7.01 -6.65 4.46
N ALA A 122 5.93 -5.99 4.90
CA ALA A 122 5.27 -6.28 6.18
C ALA A 122 4.84 -7.74 6.28
N LEU A 123 4.17 -8.26 5.24
CA LEU A 123 3.68 -9.63 5.20
C LEU A 123 4.82 -10.64 5.11
N THR A 124 5.86 -10.37 4.32
CA THR A 124 7.04 -11.25 4.24
C THR A 124 7.66 -11.45 5.61
N TRP A 125 7.93 -10.36 6.34
CA TRP A 125 8.49 -10.45 7.69
C TRP A 125 7.55 -11.09 8.70
N PHE A 126 6.25 -10.77 8.62
CA PHE A 126 5.25 -11.35 9.49
C PHE A 126 5.19 -12.88 9.34
N PHE A 127 5.08 -13.39 8.12
CA PHE A 127 5.03 -14.83 7.88
C PHE A 127 6.35 -15.53 8.24
N TRP A 128 7.49 -14.89 8.03
CA TRP A 128 8.78 -15.40 8.47
C TRP A 128 8.88 -15.52 9.99
N ILE A 129 8.46 -14.49 10.75
CA ILE A 129 8.42 -14.57 12.22
C ILE A 129 7.47 -15.69 12.67
N LEU A 130 6.31 -15.83 12.03
CA LEU A 130 5.34 -16.87 12.39
C LEU A 130 5.87 -18.28 12.14
N SER A 131 6.71 -18.49 11.12
CA SER A 131 7.33 -19.80 10.89
C SER A 131 8.34 -20.16 11.98
N GLU A 132 9.02 -19.17 12.56
CA GLU A 132 9.95 -19.36 13.68
C GLU A 132 9.25 -19.46 15.05
N ASN A 133 7.97 -19.07 15.14
CA ASN A 133 7.21 -19.03 16.40
C ASN A 133 5.90 -19.87 16.35
N PRO A 134 5.97 -21.22 16.33
CA PRO A 134 4.79 -22.08 16.22
C PRO A 134 3.73 -21.85 17.31
N ASN A 135 4.17 -21.50 18.53
CA ASN A 135 3.27 -21.22 19.65
C ASN A 135 2.39 -19.98 19.40
N VAL A 136 2.97 -18.92 18.81
CA VAL A 136 2.23 -17.70 18.43
C VAL A 136 1.24 -18.04 17.31
N THR A 137 1.67 -18.79 16.31
CA THR A 137 0.80 -19.28 15.23
C THR A 137 -0.38 -20.10 15.76
N ALA A 138 -0.16 -20.97 16.76
CA ALA A 138 -1.23 -21.74 17.40
C ALA A 138 -2.25 -20.84 18.12
N LYS A 139 -1.78 -19.83 18.87
CA LYS A 139 -2.65 -18.84 19.53
C LYS A 139 -3.49 -18.04 18.52
N ILE A 140 -2.88 -17.57 17.42
CA ILE A 140 -3.58 -16.86 16.34
C ILE A 140 -4.67 -17.74 15.73
N ARG A 141 -4.36 -19.01 15.41
CA ARG A 141 -5.36 -19.95 14.88
C ARG A 141 -6.50 -20.19 15.85
N GLN A 142 -6.21 -20.31 17.15
CA GLN A 142 -7.24 -20.47 18.17
C GLN A 142 -8.15 -19.23 18.25
N GLU A 143 -7.58 -18.02 18.19
CA GLU A 143 -8.33 -16.77 18.15
C GLU A 143 -9.24 -16.68 16.92
N ILE A 144 -8.69 -16.97 15.73
CA ILE A 144 -9.45 -17.00 14.47
C ILE A 144 -10.61 -18.00 14.57
N ASN A 145 -10.37 -19.23 15.00
CA ASN A 145 -11.42 -20.25 15.11
C ASN A 145 -12.49 -19.88 16.15
N LYS A 146 -12.13 -19.15 17.20
CA LYS A 146 -13.06 -18.70 18.24
C LYS A 146 -13.96 -17.56 17.74
N ASN A 147 -13.37 -16.58 17.04
CA ASN A 147 -14.04 -15.33 16.68
C ASN A 147 -14.68 -15.36 15.29
N LEU A 148 -14.09 -16.06 14.33
CA LEU A 148 -14.60 -16.24 12.97
C LEU A 148 -15.26 -17.62 12.86
N GLN A 149 -16.43 -17.78 13.48
CA GLN A 149 -17.17 -19.03 13.34
C GLN A 149 -17.60 -19.20 11.87
N LYS A 150 -17.24 -20.35 11.27
CA LYS A 150 -17.80 -20.75 9.97
C LYS A 150 -19.32 -20.76 10.11
N SER A 151 -20.03 -20.09 9.21
CA SER A 151 -21.48 -20.18 9.16
C SER A 151 -21.87 -21.66 9.13
N LYS A 152 -22.69 -22.11 10.09
CA LYS A 152 -23.14 -23.50 10.21
C LYS A 152 -23.91 -24.00 8.97
N THR A 153 -24.22 -23.12 8.02
CA THR A 153 -25.00 -23.40 6.81
C THR A 153 -24.18 -23.82 5.59
N GLY A 154 -22.85 -24.02 5.69
CA GLY A 154 -22.05 -24.51 4.56
C GLY A 154 -21.95 -23.54 3.37
N GLN A 155 -22.51 -22.34 3.49
CA GLN A 155 -22.25 -21.24 2.59
C GLN A 155 -20.94 -20.57 3.02
N GLU A 156 -19.96 -20.58 2.13
CA GLU A 156 -18.78 -19.73 2.27
C GLU A 156 -19.25 -18.29 2.44
N LYS A 157 -18.98 -17.71 3.62
CA LYS A 157 -19.18 -16.28 3.85
C LYS A 157 -18.22 -15.57 2.90
N SER A 158 -18.77 -14.95 1.84
CA SER A 158 -17.97 -14.38 0.74
C SER A 158 -17.15 -13.16 1.17
N SER A 159 -17.43 -12.59 2.34
CA SER A 159 -16.63 -11.51 2.92
C SER A 159 -16.57 -11.64 4.45
N LEU A 160 -15.38 -11.37 5.02
CA LEU A 160 -15.20 -11.17 6.46
C LEU A 160 -15.76 -9.79 6.81
N ASP A 161 -16.62 -9.72 7.81
CA ASP A 161 -17.14 -8.44 8.30
C ASP A 161 -16.00 -7.69 9.04
N PRO A 162 -15.75 -6.40 8.75
CA PRO A 162 -14.82 -5.58 9.52
C PRO A 162 -15.00 -5.66 11.04
N SER A 163 -16.24 -5.82 11.52
CA SER A 163 -16.53 -5.98 12.95
C SER A 163 -15.99 -7.29 13.53
N GLU A 164 -15.85 -8.33 12.70
CA GLU A 164 -15.26 -9.62 13.07
C GLU A 164 -13.74 -9.55 13.09
N LEU A 165 -13.12 -8.78 12.19
CA LEU A 165 -11.67 -8.55 12.17
C LEU A 165 -11.19 -7.84 13.44
N ASN A 166 -11.98 -6.89 13.96
CA ASN A 166 -11.68 -6.20 15.22
C ASN A 166 -11.57 -7.12 16.45
N LYS A 167 -12.10 -8.35 16.37
CA LYS A 167 -12.01 -9.34 17.45
C LYS A 167 -10.69 -10.11 17.45
N LEU A 168 -9.87 -9.98 16.40
CA LEU A 168 -8.59 -10.67 16.24
C LEU A 168 -7.45 -9.87 16.89
N VAL A 169 -7.58 -9.61 18.19
CA VAL A 169 -6.68 -8.73 18.96
C VAL A 169 -5.26 -9.28 18.99
N TYR A 170 -5.10 -10.58 19.22
CA TYR A 170 -3.79 -11.23 19.28
C TYR A 170 -3.12 -11.28 17.90
N LEU A 171 -3.88 -11.46 16.82
CA LEU A 171 -3.38 -11.30 15.46
C LEU A 171 -2.85 -9.89 15.19
N HIS A 172 -3.62 -8.85 15.55
CA HIS A 172 -3.18 -7.46 15.42
C HIS A 172 -1.91 -7.19 16.25
N ALA A 173 -1.87 -7.70 17.47
CA ALA A 173 -0.71 -7.59 18.36
C ALA A 173 0.55 -8.23 17.75
N ALA A 174 0.43 -9.43 17.17
CA ALA A 174 1.54 -10.10 16.50
C ALA A 174 2.00 -9.35 15.24
N LEU A 175 1.07 -8.77 14.47
CA LEU A 175 1.39 -7.98 13.28
C LEU A 175 2.13 -6.69 13.66
N TYR A 176 1.67 -5.97 14.69
CA TYR A 176 2.34 -4.76 15.19
C TYR A 176 3.71 -5.08 15.76
N GLU A 177 3.86 -6.17 16.50
CA GLU A 177 5.17 -6.59 17.00
C GLU A 177 6.13 -6.97 15.86
N SER A 178 5.62 -7.58 14.79
CA SER A 178 6.42 -7.86 13.60
C SER A 178 6.92 -6.58 12.93
N MET A 179 6.04 -5.59 12.73
CA MET A 179 6.43 -4.30 12.14
C MET A 179 7.32 -3.47 13.07
N ARG A 180 7.22 -3.65 14.39
CA ARG A 180 8.15 -3.06 15.35
C ARG A 180 9.57 -3.59 15.12
N LEU A 181 9.72 -4.91 14.98
CA LEU A 181 11.04 -5.53 14.75
C LEU A 181 11.57 -5.31 13.33
N TYR A 182 10.68 -5.38 12.34
CA TYR A 182 11.00 -5.27 10.92
C TYR A 182 10.06 -4.26 10.25
N PRO A 183 10.33 -2.96 10.42
CA PRO A 183 9.48 -1.91 9.85
C PRO A 183 9.57 -1.92 8.31
N PRO A 184 8.43 -1.90 7.60
CA PRO A 184 8.43 -1.86 6.13
C PRO A 184 9.15 -0.63 5.55
N ALA A 185 9.15 0.48 6.30
CA ALA A 185 9.96 1.66 6.02
C ALA A 185 11.25 1.62 6.87
N PRO A 186 12.42 1.31 6.28
CA PRO A 186 13.67 1.02 7.02
C PRO A 186 14.33 2.25 7.67
N PHE A 187 13.70 3.43 7.59
CA PHE A 187 14.17 4.65 8.24
C PHE A 187 13.77 4.72 9.73
N GLU A 188 12.85 3.85 10.16
CA GLU A 188 12.41 3.75 11.54
C GLU A 188 13.31 2.75 12.28
N ARG A 189 14.02 3.19 13.33
CA ARG A 189 14.93 2.33 14.11
C ARG A 189 14.30 1.94 15.44
N THR A 190 14.37 0.66 15.79
CA THR A 190 14.11 0.19 17.15
C THR A 190 15.21 0.67 18.10
N MET A 191 14.84 1.56 19.03
CA MET A 191 15.76 2.04 20.05
C MET A 191 15.62 1.20 21.32
N LYS A 192 16.72 0.57 21.76
CA LYS A 192 16.80 -0.13 23.06
C LYS A 192 16.35 0.77 24.23
N ALA A 193 16.61 2.07 24.11
CA ALA A 193 16.18 3.08 25.09
C ALA A 193 14.65 3.17 25.27
N VAL A 194 13.86 2.80 24.26
CA VAL A 194 12.38 2.85 24.31
C VAL A 194 11.80 1.50 24.72
N TRP A 195 12.39 0.40 24.24
CA TRP A 195 11.79 -0.93 24.34
C TRP A 195 12.42 -1.84 25.41
N GLY A 196 13.48 -1.39 26.08
CA GLY A 196 14.14 -2.14 27.16
C GLY A 196 15.16 -3.17 26.66
N GLU A 197 15.58 -4.06 27.55
CA GLU A 197 16.59 -5.09 27.26
C GLU A 197 16.11 -6.14 26.28
N ASP A 198 14.81 -6.42 26.25
CA ASP A 198 14.17 -7.38 25.36
C ASP A 198 13.66 -6.75 24.05
N ALA A 199 14.21 -5.60 23.67
CA ALA A 199 13.83 -4.87 22.45
C ALA A 199 13.97 -5.69 21.16
N SER A 200 14.90 -6.65 21.12
CA SER A 200 15.11 -7.54 19.98
C SER A 200 14.22 -8.79 20.00
N GLU A 201 13.48 -9.03 21.09
CA GLU A 201 12.63 -10.20 21.24
C GLU A 201 11.25 -9.94 20.64
N PHE A 202 10.70 -10.96 19.97
CA PHE A 202 9.33 -10.94 19.45
C PHE A 202 8.35 -11.30 20.56
N LYS A 203 7.61 -10.30 21.07
CA LYS A 203 6.61 -10.45 22.13
C LYS A 203 5.28 -9.79 21.75
N PRO A 204 4.38 -10.50 21.05
CA PRO A 204 3.04 -10.00 20.74
C PRO A 204 2.30 -9.45 21.98
N GLU A 205 2.56 -10.02 23.16
CA GLU A 205 1.96 -9.63 24.43
C GLU A 205 2.19 -8.15 24.81
N ARG A 206 3.12 -7.43 24.17
CA ARG A 206 3.30 -5.98 24.37
C ARG A 206 2.10 -5.14 23.91
N TRP A 207 1.29 -5.67 23.01
CA TRP A 207 0.20 -4.96 22.34
C TRP A 207 -1.18 -5.52 22.70
N ALA A 208 -1.25 -6.54 23.56
CA ALA A 208 -2.45 -7.33 23.84
C ALA A 208 -3.12 -6.97 25.19
#